data_AF-A0A0J7Y4I7-F1
#
_entry.id   AF-A0A0J7Y4I7-F1
#
_cell.length_a   1.000
_cell.length_b   1.000
_cell.length_c   1.000
_cell.angle_alpha   90.00
_cell.angle_beta   90.00
_cell.angle_gamma   90.00
#
_symmetry.space_group_name_H-M   'P 1'
#
loop_
_entity.id
_entity.type
_entity.pdbx_description
1 polymer ?
#
loop_
_entity_poly.entity_id
_entity_poly.type
_entity_poly.pdbx_seq_one_letter_code
_entity_poly.pdbx_strand_id
1 'polypeptide(L)'
;MCSPGEPVELRHEPKNPADSNAIAVYSARGIQIGYVRAERAPLILLAMGRAGVSAIFQHKERWGATIRAHLDGSEPVLPPIADSRAADWPPPGSEDADWWPDEEWPD
;
A
#
# COMPACT_ATOMS: atom_id res chain seq x y z
N MET A 1 7.69 -6.86 13.71
CA MET A 1 7.36 -5.73 12.80
C MET A 1 7.13 -6.32 11.42
N CYS A 2 6.11 -5.88 10.66
CA CYS A 2 5.81 -6.46 9.33
C CYS A 2 6.82 -6.01 8.27
N SER A 3 7.15 -6.91 7.35
CA SER A 3 7.97 -6.63 6.16
C SER A 3 7.08 -6.42 4.93
N PRO A 4 7.44 -5.53 3.98
CA PRO A 4 6.74 -5.42 2.70
C PRO A 4 6.60 -6.78 2.02
N GLY A 5 5.40 -7.09 1.56
CA GLY A 5 5.04 -8.34 0.88
C GLY A 5 4.57 -9.43 1.83
N GLU A 6 4.69 -9.27 3.15
CA GLU A 6 4.15 -10.25 4.09
C GLU A 6 2.62 -10.28 4.05
N PRO A 7 2.00 -11.47 4.13
CA PRO A 7 0.55 -11.57 4.18
C PRO A 7 -0.01 -10.93 5.45
N VAL A 8 -1.18 -10.31 5.32
CA VAL A 8 -1.96 -9.78 6.44
C VAL A 8 -3.33 -10.42 6.46
N GLU A 9 -3.83 -10.69 7.65
CA GLU A 9 -5.13 -11.28 7.88
C GLU A 9 -6.15 -10.18 8.21
N LEU A 10 -7.31 -10.23 7.57
CA LEU A 10 -8.42 -9.32 7.80
C LEU A 10 -9.51 -10.04 8.61
N ARG A 11 -9.87 -9.48 9.76
CA ARG A 11 -10.89 -10.04 10.66
C ARG A 11 -12.02 -9.04 10.86
N HIS A 12 -13.24 -9.44 10.51
CA HIS A 12 -14.43 -8.63 10.76
C HIS A 12 -14.84 -8.72 12.23
N GLU A 13 -15.09 -7.56 12.84
CA GLU A 13 -15.52 -7.41 14.23
C GLU A 13 -16.92 -6.78 14.33
N PRO A 14 -18.01 -7.54 14.06
CA PRO A 14 -19.37 -7.00 14.05
C PRO A 14 -19.88 -6.49 15.40
N LYS A 15 -19.20 -6.87 16.48
CA LYS A 15 -19.52 -6.46 17.86
C LYS A 15 -18.70 -5.27 18.35
N ASN A 16 -17.90 -4.65 17.47
CA ASN A 16 -17.11 -3.49 17.85
C ASN A 16 -18.05 -2.31 18.19
N PRO A 17 -17.89 -1.68 19.36
CA PRO A 17 -18.81 -0.64 19.82
C PRO A 17 -18.76 0.65 19.01
N ALA A 18 -17.65 0.91 18.28
CA ALA A 18 -17.48 2.12 17.49
C ALA A 18 -18.03 1.97 16.06
N ASP A 19 -17.85 0.81 15.44
CA ASP A 19 -18.27 0.52 14.06
C ASP A 19 -18.54 -0.97 13.88
N SER A 20 -19.77 -1.34 13.54
CA SER A 20 -20.15 -2.73 13.26
C SER A 20 -19.54 -3.30 11.98
N ASN A 21 -18.97 -2.44 11.13
CA ASN A 21 -18.22 -2.85 9.95
C ASN A 21 -16.71 -2.94 10.21
N ALA A 22 -16.23 -2.72 11.44
CA ALA A 22 -14.81 -2.68 11.73
C ALA A 22 -14.09 -3.96 11.27
N ILE A 23 -13.00 -3.78 10.53
CA ILE A 23 -12.13 -4.88 10.10
C ILE A 23 -10.76 -4.66 10.72
N ALA A 24 -10.38 -5.54 11.66
CA ALA A 24 -9.06 -5.55 12.24
C ALA A 24 -8.05 -6.18 11.27
N VAL A 25 -6.86 -5.61 11.22
CA VAL A 25 -5.75 -6.07 10.39
C VAL A 25 -4.69 -6.70 11.28
N TYR A 26 -4.36 -7.95 11.00
CA TYR A 26 -3.36 -8.74 11.72
C TYR A 26 -2.18 -9.07 10.80
N SER A 27 -0.98 -9.02 11.36
CA SER A 27 0.22 -9.52 10.69
C SER A 27 0.20 -11.04 10.57
N ALA A 28 1.04 -11.60 9.68
CA ALA A 28 1.29 -13.05 9.59
C ALA A 28 1.70 -13.71 10.93
N ARG A 29 2.13 -12.91 11.92
CA ARG A 29 2.52 -13.36 13.27
C ARG A 29 1.39 -13.26 14.30
N GLY A 30 0.16 -12.95 13.88
CA GLY A 30 -1.00 -12.80 14.76
C GLY A 30 -1.01 -11.52 15.60
N ILE A 31 -0.12 -10.56 15.31
CA ILE A 31 -0.10 -9.25 15.99
C ILE A 31 -1.04 -8.31 15.24
N GLN A 32 -2.00 -7.70 15.95
CA GLN A 32 -2.87 -6.66 15.40
C GLN A 32 -2.06 -5.41 15.08
N ILE A 33 -2.13 -4.94 13.83
CA ILE A 33 -1.40 -3.75 13.36
C ILE A 33 -2.32 -2.54 13.16
N GLY A 34 -3.65 -2.74 13.18
CA GLY A 34 -4.62 -1.66 13.13
C GLY A 34 -5.99 -2.11 12.64
N TYR A 35 -6.72 -1.17 12.05
CA TYR A 35 -8.02 -1.39 11.43
C TYR A 35 -8.03 -0.85 10.00
N VAL A 36 -8.84 -1.46 9.14
CA VAL A 36 -9.20 -0.86 7.86
C VAL A 36 -9.98 0.43 8.14
N ARG A 37 -9.72 1.44 7.32
CA ARG A 37 -10.50 2.69 7.33
C ARG A 37 -12.00 2.42 7.19
N ALA A 38 -12.80 3.04 8.06
CA ALA A 38 -14.26 2.84 8.10
C ALA A 38 -14.94 3.07 6.75
N GLU A 39 -14.47 4.04 5.95
CA GLU A 39 -15.07 4.35 4.65
C GLU A 39 -14.90 3.20 3.62
N ARG A 40 -13.89 2.34 3.81
CA ARG A 40 -13.60 1.20 2.93
C ARG A 40 -14.13 -0.13 3.47
N ALA A 41 -14.44 -0.20 4.77
CA ALA A 41 -14.79 -1.44 5.42
C ALA A 41 -16.02 -2.15 4.79
N PRO A 42 -17.13 -1.46 4.45
CA PRO A 42 -18.28 -2.11 3.82
C PRO A 42 -17.95 -2.78 2.48
N LEU A 43 -17.09 -2.15 1.66
CA LEU A 43 -16.66 -2.70 0.38
C LEU A 43 -15.85 -3.99 0.58
N ILE A 44 -14.93 -3.99 1.55
CA ILE A 44 -14.12 -5.16 1.86
C ILE A 44 -15.00 -6.29 2.42
N LEU A 45 -15.96 -6.00 3.31
CA LEU A 45 -16.88 -7.01 3.82
C LEU A 45 -17.71 -7.67 2.72
N LEU A 46 -18.20 -6.87 1.76
CA LEU A 46 -18.91 -7.39 0.59
C LEU A 46 -18.02 -8.34 -0.22
N ALA A 47 -16.75 -8.00 -0.43
CA ALA A 47 -15.80 -8.84 -1.14
C ALA A 47 -15.47 -10.13 -0.36
N MET A 48 -15.30 -10.04 0.96
CA MET A 48 -15.04 -11.20 1.84
C MET A 48 -16.17 -12.23 1.75
N GLY A 49 -17.43 -11.79 1.62
CA GLY A 49 -18.58 -12.68 1.46
C GLY A 49 -18.79 -13.26 0.05
N ARG A 50 -18.09 -12.75 -0.98
CA ARG A 50 -18.29 -13.16 -2.39
C ARG A 50 -17.20 -14.10 -2.90
N ALA A 51 -16.00 -13.58 -3.06
CA ALA A 51 -14.87 -14.27 -3.70
C ALA A 51 -13.70 -14.49 -2.73
N GLY A 52 -13.71 -13.80 -1.59
CA GLY A 52 -12.61 -13.77 -0.65
C GLY A 52 -11.74 -12.54 -0.85
N VAL A 53 -11.05 -12.15 0.22
CA VAL A 53 -10.11 -11.02 0.20
C VAL A 53 -8.77 -11.51 0.71
N SER A 54 -7.74 -11.26 -0.08
CA SER A 54 -6.34 -11.52 0.21
C SER A 54 -5.63 -10.18 0.33
N ALA A 55 -4.72 -10.05 1.30
CA ALA A 55 -4.03 -8.80 1.53
C ALA A 55 -2.57 -9.01 1.94
N ILE A 56 -1.73 -8.08 1.53
CA ILE A 56 -0.31 -8.01 1.90
C ILE A 56 0.04 -6.65 2.48
N PHE A 57 1.05 -6.64 3.35
CA PHE A 57 1.63 -5.42 3.88
C PHE A 57 2.46 -4.74 2.80
N GLN A 58 2.21 -3.46 2.51
CA GLN A 58 2.98 -2.72 1.51
C GLN A 58 4.06 -1.87 2.17
N HIS A 59 3.67 -0.99 3.09
CA HIS A 59 4.60 -0.05 3.71
C HIS A 59 4.10 0.45 5.07
N LYS A 60 5.05 0.81 5.93
CA LYS A 60 4.77 1.49 7.20
C LYS A 60 4.71 3.00 6.96
N GLU A 61 3.60 3.62 7.27
CA GLU A 61 3.42 5.06 7.16
C GLU A 61 3.70 5.76 8.50
N ARG A 62 3.83 7.10 8.48
CA ARG A 62 3.89 7.89 9.73
C ARG A 62 2.59 7.80 10.54
N TRP A 63 1.46 7.69 9.85
CA TRP A 63 0.12 7.68 10.42
C TRP A 63 -0.47 6.27 10.60
N GLY A 64 0.25 5.22 10.19
CA GLY A 64 -0.26 3.85 10.24
C GLY A 64 0.47 2.90 9.29
N ALA A 65 -0.30 2.15 8.52
CA ALA A 65 0.22 1.19 7.55
C ALA A 65 -0.61 1.21 6.26
N THR A 66 0.09 1.04 5.15
CA THR A 66 -0.53 0.81 3.84
C THR A 66 -0.50 -0.69 3.55
N ILE A 67 -1.68 -1.25 3.29
CA ILE A 67 -1.85 -2.64 2.85
C ILE A 67 -2.45 -2.65 1.44
N ARG A 68 -2.13 -3.67 0.66
CA ARG A 68 -2.73 -3.93 -0.64
C ARG A 68 -3.65 -5.12 -0.51
N ALA A 69 -4.88 -4.98 -0.99
CA ALA A 69 -5.88 -6.03 -0.96
C ALA A 69 -6.43 -6.31 -2.36
N HIS A 70 -6.58 -7.58 -2.69
CA HIS A 70 -7.29 -8.05 -3.87
C HIS A 70 -8.66 -8.57 -3.42
N LEU A 71 -9.71 -8.11 -4.09
CA LEU A 71 -11.11 -8.36 -3.71
C LEU A 71 -11.73 -9.57 -4.43
N ASP A 72 -10.95 -10.23 -5.27
CA ASP A 72 -11.30 -11.41 -6.06
C ASP A 72 -10.69 -12.70 -5.48
N GLY A 73 -10.00 -12.61 -4.35
CA GLY A 73 -9.30 -13.72 -3.71
C GLY A 73 -7.95 -14.09 -4.36
N SER A 74 -7.53 -13.42 -5.42
CA SER A 74 -6.22 -13.65 -6.06
C SER A 74 -5.08 -13.14 -5.19
N GLU A 75 -3.88 -13.73 -5.27
CA GLU A 75 -2.78 -13.29 -4.41
C GLU A 75 -2.26 -11.90 -4.85
N PRO A 76 -2.28 -10.88 -3.97
CA PRO A 76 -1.76 -9.57 -4.30
C PRO A 76 -0.24 -9.61 -4.37
N VAL A 77 0.31 -8.92 -5.36
CA VAL A 77 1.77 -8.74 -5.50
C VAL A 77 2.14 -7.28 -5.25
N LEU A 78 3.33 -7.06 -4.70
CA LEU A 78 3.85 -5.71 -4.60
C LEU A 78 4.16 -5.17 -6.00
N PRO A 79 3.82 -3.90 -6.29
CA PRO A 79 4.32 -3.27 -7.49
C PRO A 79 5.86 -3.23 -7.43
N PRO A 80 6.54 -3.23 -8.59
CA PRO A 80 7.97 -2.95 -8.61
C PRO A 80 8.21 -1.63 -7.88
N ILE A 81 9.23 -1.60 -7.02
CA ILE A 81 9.64 -0.38 -6.35
C ILE A 81 10.08 0.57 -7.46
N ALA A 82 9.27 1.60 -7.74
CA ALA A 82 9.70 2.71 -8.56
C ALA A 82 10.78 3.44 -7.76
N ASP A 83 12.03 3.03 -7.95
CA ASP A 83 13.14 3.80 -7.44
C ASP A 83 13.15 5.09 -8.24
N SER A 84 12.66 6.17 -7.64
CA SER A 84 12.72 7.51 -8.26
C SER A 84 14.16 7.96 -8.51
N ARG A 85 15.17 7.23 -7.99
CA ARG A 85 16.59 7.40 -8.31
C ARG A 85 17.08 6.54 -9.48
N ALA A 86 16.27 5.61 -9.99
CA ALA A 86 16.62 4.79 -11.15
C ALA A 86 16.28 5.47 -12.48
N ALA A 87 15.55 6.59 -12.45
CA ALA A 87 15.51 7.50 -13.58
C ALA A 87 16.78 8.35 -13.54
N ASP A 88 17.56 8.36 -14.64
CA ASP A 88 18.56 9.39 -14.86
C ASP A 88 17.85 10.75 -14.76
N TRP A 89 18.35 11.63 -13.89
CA TRP A 89 17.83 12.97 -13.79
C TRP A 89 18.15 13.73 -15.09
N PRO A 90 17.18 14.42 -15.73
CA PRO A 90 15.80 14.65 -15.30
C PRO A 90 14.79 13.58 -15.80
N PRO A 91 13.70 13.32 -15.04
CA PRO A 91 12.67 12.37 -15.45
C PRO A 91 11.91 12.86 -16.71
N PRO A 92 11.38 11.93 -17.55
CA PRO A 92 10.63 12.29 -18.74
C PRO A 92 9.35 13.05 -18.34
N GLY A 93 9.33 14.36 -18.62
CA GLY A 93 8.23 15.28 -18.31
C GLY A 93 8.55 16.36 -17.27
N SER A 94 9.77 16.43 -16.73
CA SER A 94 10.19 17.59 -15.93
C SER A 94 10.50 18.79 -16.84
N GLU A 95 9.89 19.93 -16.53
CA GLU A 95 10.09 21.23 -17.20
C GLU A 95 11.44 21.90 -16.83
N ASP A 96 12.22 21.30 -15.93
CA ASP A 96 13.57 21.75 -15.58
C ASP A 96 14.60 21.33 -16.66
N ALA A 97 14.50 21.94 -17.84
CA ALA A 97 15.45 21.83 -18.95
C ALA A 97 16.51 22.97 -18.95
N ASP A 98 16.69 23.65 -17.82
CA ASP A 98 17.50 24.88 -17.73
C ASP A 98 18.96 24.67 -17.28
N TRP A 99 19.45 23.42 -17.22
CA TRP A 99 20.89 23.18 -17.05
C TRP A 99 21.58 22.97 -18.41
N TRP A 100 22.21 24.02 -18.93
CA TRP A 100 23.09 23.96 -20.11
C TRP A 100 24.53 24.24 -19.67
N PRO A 101 25.49 23.29 -19.84
CA PRO A 101 26.88 23.58 -19.56
C PRO A 101 27.38 24.70 -20.48
N ASP A 102 28.13 25.66 -19.91
CA ASP A 102 28.69 26.79 -20.67
C ASP A 102 29.60 26.28 -21.80
N GLU A 103 29.58 26.97 -22.94
CA GLU A 103 30.39 26.63 -24.12
C GLU A 103 31.88 26.89 -23.83
N GLU A 104 32.68 25.82 -23.76
CA GLU A 104 34.14 25.92 -23.66
C GLU A 104 34.74 26.36 -25.00
N TRP A 105 35.27 27.58 -25.07
CA TRP A 105 36.03 28.05 -26.21
C TRP A 105 37.48 27.54 -26.14
N PRO A 106 38.07 27.04 -27.23
CA PRO A 106 39.48 26.66 -27.25
C PRO A 106 40.38 27.90 -27.13
N ASP A 107 41.44 27.80 -26.31
CA ASP A 107 42.47 28.82 -26.12
C ASP A 107 43.21 29.23 -27.41
#